data_AF-A0A7J4QKE7-F1
#
_entry.id   AF-A0A7J4QKE7-F1
#
_cell.length_a   1.000
_cell.length_b   1.000
_cell.length_c   1.000
_cell.angle_alpha   90.00
_cell.angle_beta   90.00
_cell.angle_gamma   90.00
#
_symmetry.space_group_name_H-M   'P 1'
#
loop_
_entity.id
_entity.type
_entity.pdbx_description
1 polymer ?
#
loop_
_entity_poly.entity_id
_entity_poly.type
_entity_poly.pdbx_seq_one_letter_code
_entity_poly.pdbx_strand_id
1 'polypeptide(L)' 'MKKPYTELDYIGLYAKRLHEDSGAYFRQHKRFLDSQYQSSREFFHQMFGEGEEFKKNARKYLKDRGIT' A
#
# COMPACT_ATOMS: atom_id res chain seq x y z
N MET A 1 -37.00 12.12 12.45
CA MET A 1 -35.62 12.06 12.98
C MET A 1 -34.69 11.53 11.91
N LYS A 2 -33.52 12.15 11.66
CA LYS A 2 -32.53 11.59 10.73
C LYS A 2 -31.90 10.34 11.35
N LYS A 3 -31.79 9.26 10.57
CA LYS A 3 -31.16 8.02 11.01
C LYS A 3 -29.68 8.29 11.36
N PRO A 4 -29.16 7.81 12.49
CA PRO A 4 -27.75 7.96 12.82
C PRO A 4 -26.90 7.23 11.77
N TYR A 5 -25.79 7.86 11.37
CA TYR A 5 -24.86 7.26 10.42
C TYR A 5 -24.23 6.00 11.04
N THR A 6 -24.26 4.92 10.28
CA THR A 6 -23.55 3.67 10.57
C THR A 6 -22.17 3.71 9.95
N GLU A 7 -21.25 2.83 10.40
CA GLU A 7 -19.90 2.71 9.83
C GLU A 7 -19.93 2.47 8.31
N LEU A 8 -20.91 1.68 7.82
CA LEU A 8 -21.09 1.43 6.40
C LEU A 8 -21.49 2.69 5.62
N ASP A 9 -22.22 3.62 6.25
CA ASP A 9 -22.57 4.89 5.61
C ASP A 9 -21.33 5.78 5.43
N TYR A 10 -20.34 5.68 6.32
CA TYR A 10 -19.06 6.37 6.16
C TYR A 10 -18.23 5.79 5.02
N ILE A 11 -18.24 4.46 4.85
CA ILE A 11 -17.58 3.81 3.71
C ILE A 11 -18.24 4.26 2.39
N GLY A 12 -19.58 4.27 2.35
CA GLY A 12 -20.33 4.74 1.18
C GLY A 12 -20.09 6.23 0.89
N LEU A 13 -20.05 7.08 1.92
CA LEU A 13 -19.74 8.50 1.78
C LEU A 13 -18.31 8.73 1.30
N TYR A 14 -17.34 7.96 1.80
CA TYR A 14 -15.96 8.00 1.35
C TYR A 14 -15.85 7.58 -0.11
N ALA A 15 -16.45 6.46 -0.50
CA ALA A 15 -16.46 5.98 -1.88
C ALA A 15 -17.13 6.99 -2.83
N LYS A 16 -18.22 7.62 -2.39
CA LYS A 16 -18.93 8.66 -3.15
C LYS A 16 -18.05 9.90 -3.32
N ARG A 17 -17.45 10.41 -2.24
CA ARG A 17 -16.50 11.54 -2.32
C ARG A 17 -15.26 11.22 -3.15
N LEU A 18 -14.79 9.98 -3.11
CA LEU A 18 -13.68 9.49 -3.93
C LEU A 18 -14.02 9.51 -5.42
N HIS A 19 -15.27 9.17 -5.78
CA HIS A 19 -15.76 9.22 -7.16
C HIS A 19 -15.98 10.67 -7.64
N GLU A 20 -16.62 11.49 -6.80
CA GLU A 20 -17.01 12.87 -7.12
C GLU A 20 -15.82 13.84 -7.14
N ASP A 21 -14.82 13.66 -6.27
CA ASP A 21 -13.58 14.46 -6.19
C ASP A 21 -12.35 13.64 -6.60
N SER A 22 -12.55 12.82 -7.64
CA SER A 22 -11.57 11.91 -8.25
C SER A 22 -10.35 12.61 -8.86
N GLY A 23 -10.31 13.95 -8.83
CA GLY A 23 -9.21 14.76 -9.32
C GLY A 23 -8.10 14.91 -8.29
N ALA A 24 -8.26 15.82 -7.32
CA ALA A 24 -7.16 16.25 -6.46
C ALA A 24 -6.85 15.24 -5.35
N TYR A 25 -7.88 14.76 -4.64
CA TYR A 25 -7.71 13.83 -3.52
C TYR A 25 -7.22 12.46 -3.99
N PHE A 26 -7.76 11.94 -5.10
CA PHE A 26 -7.29 10.67 -5.67
C PHE A 26 -5.84 10.77 -6.14
N ARG A 27 -5.45 11.87 -6.80
CA ARG A 27 -4.04 12.08 -7.20
C ARG A 27 -3.11 12.14 -5.99
N GLN A 28 -3.52 12.77 -4.89
CA GLN A 28 -2.70 12.84 -3.69
C GLN A 28 -2.57 11.49 -2.99
N HIS A 29 -3.67 10.75 -2.81
CA HIS A 29 -3.64 9.42 -2.21
C HIS A 29 -2.87 8.43 -3.10
N LYS A 30 -3.08 8.48 -4.41
CA LYS A 30 -2.33 7.68 -5.37
C LYS A 30 -0.84 8.01 -5.29
N ARG A 31 -0.45 9.30 -5.27
CA ARG A 31 0.95 9.72 -5.09
C ARG A 31 1.56 9.21 -3.79
N PHE A 32 0.80 9.22 -2.70
CA PHE A 32 1.25 8.69 -1.42
C PHE A 32 1.46 7.17 -1.50
N LEU A 33 0.49 6.43 -2.03
CA LEU A 33 0.63 4.98 -2.22
C LEU A 33 1.79 4.63 -3.16
N ASP A 34 1.95 5.38 -4.25
CA ASP A 34 3.06 5.23 -5.20
C ASP A 34 4.41 5.50 -4.50
N SER A 35 4.51 6.52 -3.65
CA SER A 35 5.74 6.81 -2.91
C SER A 35 6.09 5.74 -1.89
N GLN A 36 5.08 5.22 -1.15
CA GLN A 36 5.27 4.10 -0.23
C GLN A 36 5.71 2.83 -0.98
N TYR A 37 5.10 2.57 -2.14
CA TYR A 37 5.47 1.43 -2.98
C TYR A 37 6.91 1.54 -3.50
N GLN A 38 7.30 2.68 -4.07
CA GLN A 38 8.68 2.86 -4.56
C GLN A 38 9.69 2.81 -3.43
N SER A 39 9.42 3.46 -2.29
CA SER A 39 10.30 3.41 -1.12
C SER A 39 10.47 1.98 -0.59
N SER A 40 9.39 1.22 -0.49
CA SER A 40 9.45 -0.19 -0.05
C SER A 40 10.25 -1.03 -1.04
N ARG A 41 10.01 -0.84 -2.35
CA ARG A 41 10.72 -1.55 -3.40
C ARG A 41 12.22 -1.25 -3.35
N GLU A 42 12.62 0.01 -3.23
CA GLU A 42 14.02 0.42 -3.11
C GLU A 42 14.66 -0.17 -1.86
N PHE A 43 13.98 -0.12 -0.71
CA PHE A 43 14.46 -0.73 0.53
C PHE A 43 14.73 -2.23 0.34
N PHE A 44 13.80 -2.97 -0.27
CA PHE A 44 13.99 -4.40 -0.51
C PHE A 44 15.05 -4.69 -1.57
N HIS A 45 15.19 -3.85 -2.60
CA HIS A 45 16.27 -3.97 -3.59
C HIS A 45 17.65 -3.72 -2.94
N GLN A 46 17.77 -2.75 -2.05
CA GLN A 46 19.01 -2.54 -1.28
C GLN A 46 19.30 -3.71 -0.34
N MET A 47 18.26 -4.31 0.22
CA MET A 47 18.39 -5.41 1.17
C MET A 47 18.73 -6.74 0.51
N PHE A 48 18.15 -7.03 -0.65
CA PHE A 48 18.21 -8.34 -1.29
C PHE A 48 18.88 -8.36 -2.66
N GLY A 49 19.20 -7.20 -3.25
CA GLY A 49 19.69 -7.08 -4.62
C GLY A 49 18.55 -7.06 -5.64
N GLU A 50 18.86 -7.30 -6.91
CA GLU A 50 17.87 -7.30 -8.00
C GLU A 50 17.85 -8.64 -8.74
N GLY A 51 16.79 -8.89 -9.52
CA GLY A 51 16.67 -10.08 -10.36
C GLY A 51 16.80 -11.40 -9.59
N GLU A 52 17.71 -12.26 -10.03
CA GLU A 52 17.93 -13.59 -9.41
C GLU A 52 18.57 -13.51 -8.01
N GLU A 53 19.33 -12.44 -7.70
CA GLU A 53 19.92 -12.26 -6.37
C GLU A 53 18.87 -11.94 -5.32
N PHE A 54 17.83 -11.18 -5.68
CA PHE A 54 16.73 -10.83 -4.79
C PHE A 54 16.13 -12.07 -4.12
N LYS A 55 15.74 -13.06 -4.92
CA LYS A 55 15.10 -14.29 -4.41
C LYS A 55 16.06 -15.10 -3.55
N LYS A 56 17.33 -15.19 -3.95
CA LYS A 56 18.36 -15.94 -3.21
C LYS A 56 18.58 -15.33 -1.83
N ASN A 57 18.76 -14.02 -1.76
CA ASN A 57 19.02 -13.30 -0.50
C ASN A 57 17.77 -13.24 0.39
N ALA A 58 16.59 -13.04 -0.20
CA ALA A 58 15.33 -13.10 0.54
C ALA A 58 15.08 -14.48 1.16
N ARG A 59 15.31 -15.57 0.41
CA ARG A 59 15.19 -16.94 0.95
C ARG A 59 16.17 -17.19 2.09
N LYS A 60 17.43 -16.76 1.94
CA LYS A 60 18.42 -16.86 3.02
C LYS A 60 17.96 -16.10 4.26
N TYR A 61 17.50 -14.86 4.09
CA TYR A 61 17.00 -14.02 5.17
C TYR A 61 15.80 -14.64 5.93
N LEU A 62 14.87 -15.26 5.20
CA LEU A 62 13.71 -15.94 5.81
C LEU A 62 14.14 -17.20 6.57
N LYS A 63 15.10 -17.96 6.03
CA LYS A 63 15.68 -19.13 6.68
C LYS A 63 16.42 -18.77 7.97
N ASP A 64 17.22 -17.71 7.94
CA ASP A 64 17.93 -17.20 9.12
C ASP A 64 16.96 -16.74 10.23
N ARG A 65 15.70 -16.45 9.89
CA ARG A 65 14.63 -16.10 10.84
C ARG A 65 13.70 -17.25 11.22
N GLY A 66 13.90 -18.45 10.67
CA GLY A 66 13.05 -19.61 10.94
C GLY A 66 11.63 -19.49 10.39
N ILE A 67 11.42 -18.66 9.35
CA ILE A 67 10.10 -18.49 8.70
C ILE A 67 9.89 -19.58 7.61
N THR A 68 10.98 -20.09 7.04
CA THR A 68 11.05 -21.16 6.03
C THR A 68 12.29 -22.00 6.28
#